data_AF-Q61369-F1
#
_entry.id   AF-Q61369-F1
#
_cell.length_a   1.000
_cell.length_b   1.000
_cell.length_c   1.000
_cell.angle_alpha   90.00
_cell.angle_beta   90.00
_cell.angle_gamma   90.00
#
_symmetry.space_group_name_H-M   'P 1'
#
loop_
_entity.id
_entity.type
_entity.pdbx_description
1 polymer ?
#
loop_
_entity_poly.entity_id
_entity_poly.type
_entity_poly.pdbx_seq_one_letter_code
_entity_poly.pdbx_strand_id
1 'polypeptide(L)'
;MMSFVQSGTWFLLTLLHPTLILAQQSNVDELGCSHLGQSYESRDVWKPEPCQICVCDSGSVLCDDIICDEEPLDCPNPEIPFGECCAICPQPSTPVSL
;
A
#
# COMPACT_ATOMS: atom_id res chain seq x y z
N MET A 1 11.02 -4.90 59.45
CA MET A 1 11.59 -3.74 58.75
C MET A 1 11.82 -4.04 57.27
N MET A 2 10.87 -4.58 56.49
CA MET A 2 11.11 -4.87 55.05
C MET A 2 9.99 -4.40 54.11
N SER A 3 8.86 -3.92 54.64
CA SER A 3 7.69 -3.52 53.84
C SER A 3 7.82 -2.14 53.17
N PHE A 4 8.54 -1.20 53.81
CA PHE A 4 8.79 0.14 53.24
C PHE A 4 9.75 0.10 52.03
N VAL A 5 10.72 -0.81 52.06
CA VAL A 5 11.70 -0.97 50.96
C VAL A 5 11.01 -1.49 49.71
N GLN A 6 10.07 -2.42 49.87
CA GLN A 6 9.33 -3.06 48.79
C GLN A 6 8.33 -2.11 48.11
N SER A 7 7.69 -1.23 48.89
CA SER A 7 6.81 -0.17 48.37
C SER A 7 7.60 0.84 47.53
N GLY A 8 8.74 1.34 48.04
CA GLY A 8 9.60 2.26 47.31
C GLY A 8 10.17 1.66 46.01
N THR A 9 10.59 0.39 46.03
CA THR A 9 11.04 -0.30 44.81
C THR A 9 9.92 -0.50 43.79
N TRP A 10 8.70 -0.75 44.23
CA TRP A 10 7.56 -0.92 43.32
C TRP A 10 7.16 0.40 42.69
N PHE A 11 7.12 1.49 43.46
CA PHE A 11 6.91 2.85 42.94
C PHE A 11 7.99 3.24 41.92
N LEU A 12 9.27 2.97 42.19
CA LEU A 12 10.36 3.22 41.25
C LEU A 12 10.22 2.40 39.96
N LEU A 13 9.85 1.12 40.06
CA LEU A 13 9.58 0.28 38.89
C LEU A 13 8.38 0.84 38.10
N THR A 14 7.25 1.18 38.74
CA THR A 14 6.07 1.72 38.04
C THR A 14 6.33 3.04 37.32
N LEU A 15 7.33 3.84 37.73
CA LEU A 15 7.72 5.08 37.06
C LEU A 15 8.71 4.85 35.90
N LEU A 16 9.46 3.74 35.91
CA LEU A 16 10.37 3.32 34.82
C LEU A 16 9.66 2.55 33.68
N HIS A 17 8.51 1.93 33.94
CA HIS A 17 7.73 1.24 32.91
C HIS A 17 7.05 2.17 31.87
N PRO A 18 6.47 3.34 32.22
CA PRO A 18 5.80 4.18 31.23
C PRO A 18 6.75 4.78 30.19
N THR A 19 8.05 4.97 30.50
CA THR A 19 9.04 5.44 29.54
C THR A 19 9.38 4.38 28.47
N LEU A 20 9.36 3.10 28.84
CA LEU A 20 9.51 1.99 27.88
C LEU A 20 8.31 1.89 26.92
N ILE A 21 7.10 2.16 27.40
CA ILE A 21 5.87 2.08 26.59
C ILE A 21 5.84 3.16 25.50
N LEU A 22 6.30 4.38 25.79
CA LEU A 22 6.34 5.48 24.81
C LEU A 22 7.36 5.26 23.68
N ALA A 23 8.40 4.46 23.91
CA ALA A 23 9.44 4.22 22.92
C ALA A 23 8.99 3.30 21.76
N GLN A 24 7.90 2.54 21.92
CA GLN A 24 7.42 1.59 20.92
C GLN A 24 6.28 2.12 20.04
N GLN A 25 5.88 3.39 20.19
CA GLN A 25 4.79 3.98 19.42
C GLN A 25 5.25 4.43 18.02
N SER A 26 5.95 3.57 17.29
CA SER A 26 6.13 3.75 15.85
C SER A 26 4.81 3.43 15.17
N ASN A 27 4.19 4.44 14.55
CA ASN A 27 3.02 4.24 13.71
C ASN A 27 3.46 3.46 12.46
N VAL A 28 3.24 2.14 12.46
CA VAL A 28 3.65 1.25 11.36
C VAL A 28 2.88 1.56 10.08
N ASP A 29 1.67 2.13 10.21
CA ASP A 29 0.81 2.54 9.09
C ASP A 29 1.37 3.69 8.23
N GLU A 30 2.44 4.38 8.66
CA GLU A 30 3.06 5.50 7.93
C GLU A 30 4.46 5.17 7.39
N LEU A 31 4.84 3.89 7.35
CA LEU A 31 6.13 3.50 6.79
C LEU A 31 6.05 3.49 5.24
N GLY A 32 6.85 4.35 4.59
CA GLY A 32 6.99 4.36 3.13
C GLY A 32 7.77 3.17 2.58
N CYS A 33 7.70 2.97 1.26
CA CYS A 33 8.33 1.87 0.54
C CYS A 33 9.40 2.35 -0.43
N SER A 34 10.33 1.46 -0.81
CA SER A 34 11.21 1.68 -1.97
C SER A 34 11.07 0.54 -2.97
N HIS A 35 10.82 0.89 -4.23
CA HIS A 35 10.67 -0.06 -5.32
C HIS A 35 11.40 0.46 -6.57
N LEU A 36 12.24 -0.39 -7.17
CA LEU A 36 13.03 -0.07 -8.38
C LEU A 36 13.84 1.25 -8.30
N GLY A 37 14.31 1.61 -7.10
CA GLY A 37 15.07 2.84 -6.87
C GLY A 37 14.22 4.11 -6.74
N GLN A 38 12.89 3.98 -6.75
CA GLN A 38 11.96 5.05 -6.41
C GLN A 38 11.43 4.86 -4.98
N SER A 39 11.03 5.97 -4.34
CA SER A 39 10.41 5.99 -3.02
C SER A 39 8.92 6.28 -3.15
N TYR A 40 8.11 5.57 -2.38
CA TYR A 40 6.66 5.67 -2.34
C TYR A 40 6.22 5.88 -0.89
N GLU A 41 5.19 6.69 -0.68
CA GLU A 41 4.57 6.89 0.62
C GLU A 41 3.66 5.71 0.99
N SER A 42 3.32 5.60 2.27
CA SER A 42 2.37 4.58 2.71
C SER A 42 1.03 4.77 1.98
N ARG A 43 0.48 3.66 1.48
CA ARG A 43 -0.76 3.58 0.69
C ARG A 43 -0.68 4.16 -0.73
N ASP A 44 0.51 4.51 -1.20
CA ASP A 44 0.71 4.83 -2.61
C ASP A 44 0.37 3.63 -3.49
N VAL A 45 -0.29 3.90 -4.63
CA VAL A 45 -0.60 2.90 -5.67
C VAL A 45 0.02 3.37 -6.98
N TRP A 46 0.77 2.49 -7.64
CA TRP A 46 1.42 2.80 -8.91
C TRP A 46 1.44 1.60 -9.85
N LYS A 47 1.63 1.87 -11.15
CA LYS A 47 1.79 0.85 -12.20
C LYS A 47 3.22 0.94 -12.76
N PRO A 48 4.17 0.08 -12.32
CA PRO A 48 5.52 0.09 -12.90
C PRO A 48 5.51 -0.35 -14.37
N GLU A 49 4.59 -1.24 -14.73
CA GLU A 49 4.34 -1.70 -16.10
C GLU A 49 2.81 -1.69 -16.36
N PRO A 50 2.35 -1.68 -17.63
CA PRO A 50 0.92 -1.60 -17.94
C PRO A 50 0.07 -2.71 -17.33
N CYS A 51 0.64 -3.91 -17.17
CA CYS A 51 0.00 -5.12 -16.66
C CYS A 51 0.35 -5.46 -15.21
N GLN A 52 0.98 -4.56 -14.47
CA GLN A 52 1.29 -4.78 -13.06
C GLN A 52 0.86 -3.57 -12.24
N ILE A 53 0.22 -3.83 -11.10
CA ILE A 53 -0.16 -2.80 -10.16
C ILE A 53 0.47 -3.11 -8.81
N CYS A 54 1.06 -2.10 -8.19
CA CYS A 54 1.71 -2.21 -6.89
C CYS A 54 1.09 -1.22 -5.91
N VAL A 55 1.08 -1.62 -4.64
CA VAL A 55 0.70 -0.78 -3.50
C VAL A 55 1.80 -0.84 -2.44
N CYS A 56 2.07 0.30 -1.81
CA CYS A 56 2.88 0.35 -0.60
C CYS A 56 1.97 0.16 0.60
N ASP A 57 2.09 -0.97 1.30
CA ASP A 57 1.39 -1.24 2.54
C ASP A 57 2.37 -1.28 3.71
N SER A 58 2.39 -0.21 4.51
CA SER A 58 3.14 -0.16 5.78
C SER A 58 4.61 -0.60 5.66
N GLY A 59 5.30 -0.12 4.62
CA GLY A 59 6.71 -0.42 4.32
C GLY A 59 6.94 -1.67 3.46
N SER A 60 5.89 -2.39 3.08
CA SER A 60 5.96 -3.53 2.18
C SER A 60 5.39 -3.18 0.81
N VAL A 61 6.09 -3.55 -0.26
CA VAL A 61 5.60 -3.41 -1.62
C VAL A 61 4.84 -4.68 -1.98
N LEU A 62 3.55 -4.55 -2.29
CA LEU A 62 2.69 -5.64 -2.74
C LEU A 62 2.31 -5.38 -4.19
N CYS A 63 2.66 -6.29 -5.10
CA CYS A 63 2.37 -6.16 -6.53
C CYS A 63 1.53 -7.35 -7.00
N ASP A 64 0.52 -7.05 -7.80
CA ASP A 64 -0.33 -8.01 -8.47
C ASP A 64 -0.31 -7.78 -9.99
N ASP A 65 -0.40 -8.89 -10.73
CA ASP A 65 -0.47 -8.86 -12.18
C ASP A 65 -1.94 -8.73 -12.65
N ILE A 66 -2.16 -7.90 -13.66
CA ILE A 66 -3.46 -7.68 -14.29
C ILE A 66 -3.67 -8.80 -15.31
N ILE A 67 -4.70 -9.60 -15.09
CA ILE A 67 -5.14 -10.65 -16.01
C ILE A 67 -6.32 -10.12 -16.81
N CYS A 68 -6.20 -10.15 -18.14
CA CYS A 68 -7.27 -9.74 -19.05
C CYS A 68 -8.32 -10.84 -19.21
N ASP A 69 -9.53 -10.47 -19.63
CA ASP A 69 -10.58 -11.43 -19.95
C ASP A 69 -10.11 -12.38 -21.06
N GLU A 70 -10.31 -13.69 -20.84
CA GLU A 70 -9.95 -14.73 -21.83
C GLU A 70 -10.95 -14.82 -22.99
N GLU A 71 -12.13 -14.19 -22.85
CA GLU A 71 -13.13 -14.16 -23.90
C GLU A 71 -12.69 -13.24 -25.05
N PRO A 72 -12.82 -13.68 -26.31
CA PRO A 72 -12.45 -12.85 -27.45
C PRO A 72 -13.38 -11.65 -27.56
N LEU A 73 -12.79 -10.47 -27.74
CA LEU A 73 -13.54 -9.24 -28.03
C LEU A 73 -14.25 -9.37 -29.38
N ASP A 74 -15.58 -9.19 -29.39
CA ASP A 74 -16.41 -9.22 -30.60
C ASP A 74 -16.43 -7.86 -31.30
N CYS A 75 -15.27 -7.40 -31.79
CA CYS A 75 -15.17 -6.15 -32.55
C CYS A 75 -14.07 -6.22 -33.64
N PRO A 76 -14.23 -5.47 -34.74
CA PRO A 76 -13.38 -5.60 -35.92
C PRO A 76 -11.95 -5.07 -35.75
N ASN A 77 -11.65 -4.33 -34.68
CA ASN A 77 -10.32 -3.79 -34.40
C ASN A 77 -10.13 -3.48 -32.91
N PRO A 78 -9.87 -4.50 -32.07
CA PRO A 78 -9.50 -4.28 -30.68
C PRO A 78 -8.13 -3.60 -30.60
N GLU A 79 -7.98 -2.64 -29.70
CA GLU A 79 -6.73 -1.90 -29.50
C GLU A 79 -6.36 -1.85 -28.02
N ILE A 80 -5.06 -1.81 -27.70
CA ILE A 80 -4.55 -1.63 -26.34
C ILE A 80 -4.21 -0.15 -26.19
N PRO A 81 -4.94 0.63 -25.37
CA PRO A 81 -4.63 2.03 -25.13
C PRO A 81 -3.25 2.20 -24.49
N PHE A 82 -2.64 3.37 -24.69
CA PHE A 82 -1.34 3.66 -24.09
C PHE A 82 -1.40 3.60 -22.55
N GLY A 83 -0.56 2.75 -21.95
CA GLY A 83 -0.50 2.57 -20.49
C GLY A 83 -1.49 1.55 -19.91
N GLU A 84 -2.32 0.93 -20.76
CA GLU A 84 -3.24 -0.13 -20.35
C GLU A 84 -2.72 -1.53 -20.67
N CYS A 85 -3.16 -2.51 -19.89
CA CYS A 85 -2.78 -3.91 -20.09
C CYS A 85 -3.63 -4.59 -21.16
N CYS A 86 -4.94 -4.35 -21.12
CA CYS A 86 -5.92 -5.13 -21.86
C CYS A 86 -6.44 -4.37 -23.08
N ALA A 87 -6.77 -5.15 -24.12
CA ALA A 87 -7.40 -4.59 -25.31
C ALA A 87 -8.84 -4.18 -25.01
N ILE A 88 -9.29 -3.11 -25.67
CA ILE A 88 -10.67 -2.65 -25.63
C ILE A 88 -11.22 -2.54 -27.05
N CYS A 89 -12.54 -2.57 -27.16
CA CYS A 89 -13.21 -2.20 -28.40
C CYS A 89 -13.33 -0.67 -28.48
N PRO A 90 -12.78 -0.02 -29.51
CA PRO A 90 -12.94 1.41 -29.67
C PRO A 90 -14.42 1.74 -29.82
N GLN A 91 -14.95 2.61 -28.96
CA GLN A 91 -16.34 3.06 -29.11
C GLN A 91 -16.45 3.85 -30.41
N PRO A 92 -17.53 3.67 -31.19
CA PRO A 92 -17.81 4.59 -32.28
C PRO A 92 -17.92 5.98 -31.66
N SER A 93 -17.11 6.93 -32.16
CA SER A 93 -17.18 8.34 -31.81
C SER A 93 -18.54 8.90 -32.25
N THR A 94 -19.59 8.57 -31.50
CA THR A 94 -20.85 9.28 -31.59
C THR A 94 -20.66 10.55 -30.77
N PRO A 95 -20.80 11.74 -31.36
CA PRO A 95 -20.83 12.95 -30.56
C PRO A 95 -22.01 12.79 -29.60
N VAL A 96 -21.72 12.78 -28.30
CA VAL A 96 -22.74 12.82 -27.25
C VAL A 96 -23.60 14.06 -27.55
N SER A 97 -24.76 13.80 -28.15
CA SER A 97 -25.75 14.82 -28.46
C SER A 97 -26.72 14.80 -27.28
N LEU A 98 -26.44 15.66 -26.30
CA LEU A 98 -27.38 16.10 -25.27
C LEU A 98 -27.33 17.62 -25.20
#